data_AF-A0A2M8KT17-F1
#
_entry.id   AF-A0A2M8KT17-F1
#
_cell.length_a   1.000
_cell.length_b   1.000
_cell.length_c   1.000
_cell.angle_alpha   90.00
_cell.angle_beta   90.00
_cell.angle_gamma   90.00
#
_symmetry.space_group_name_H-M   'P 1'
#
loop_
_entity.id
_entity.type
_entity.pdbx_description
1 polymer ?
#
loop_
_entity_poly.entity_id
_entity_poly.type
_entity_poly.pdbx_seq_one_letter_code
_entity_poly.pdbx_strand_id
1 'polypeptide(L)'
;KLLFWSFNRLQEIKPYYPFRDASSPGVLVNFLHRKIEKGFGKSLISYVSKERLPIVSTFYIPALVADYHHVSEVYCVICDSDINRIWVAKDPKKSKIKYFVPCIHAYNRLLSYGVVEKQLFLTGFPLPKENIGGENSPITKKVLARRLINLDPQKKFLPSHKASIKQGLGKYFVFGAKPKPITLTFVVGGAGAQSNIGIELLKSLKHKILDNKISVCIVVGTHLGLKDQFSIFIEELGLKKRLGKNLTILAELTKKDYFAKFNEQLNTTDVLWTKPSELSFYSGLGIPIIMAPPLGAQEYWNRKWLFEIGAGSDQEDPAYVSEWLFEKLNDGRLARKAWSGFLNAPR
;
A
#
# COMPACT_ATOMS: atom_id res chain seq x y z
N LYS A 1 4.76 -10.08 23.26
CA LYS A 1 6.00 -9.95 22.46
C LYS A 1 6.50 -11.30 21.93
N LEU A 2 6.67 -12.34 22.77
CA LEU A 2 7.16 -13.66 22.35
C LEU A 2 6.25 -14.37 21.31
N LEU A 3 4.94 -14.44 21.56
CA LEU A 3 3.96 -15.07 20.65
C LEU A 3 3.92 -14.39 19.27
N PHE A 4 3.97 -13.05 19.26
CA PHE A 4 4.03 -12.25 18.04
C PHE A 4 5.30 -12.55 17.24
N TRP A 5 6.45 -12.60 17.91
CA TRP A 5 7.73 -12.89 17.25
C TRP A 5 7.76 -14.31 16.68
N SER A 6 7.26 -15.30 17.42
CA SER A 6 7.14 -16.68 16.92
C SER A 6 6.20 -16.78 15.71
N PHE A 7 5.06 -16.09 15.74
CA PHE A 7 4.12 -16.06 14.61
C PHE A 7 4.69 -15.32 13.39
N ASN A 8 5.44 -14.24 13.61
CA ASN A 8 6.09 -13.49 12.54
C ASN A 8 7.22 -14.29 11.90
N ARG A 9 8.02 -15.02 12.70
CA ARG A 9 9.06 -15.94 12.22
C ARG A 9 8.48 -17.10 11.41
N LEU A 10 7.30 -17.60 11.77
CA LEU A 10 6.62 -18.63 10.98
C LEU A 10 6.15 -18.07 9.62
N GLN A 11 5.72 -16.82 9.55
CA GLN A 11 5.32 -16.18 8.30
C GLN A 11 6.49 -15.65 7.46
N GLU A 12 7.72 -15.74 7.97
CA GLU A 12 8.91 -15.25 7.31
C GLU A 12 9.08 -15.83 5.91
N ILE A 13 9.24 -14.95 4.93
CA ILE A 13 9.49 -15.33 3.54
C ILE A 13 10.98 -15.63 3.41
N LYS A 14 11.32 -16.84 2.96
CA LYS A 14 12.71 -17.25 2.77
C LYS A 14 13.43 -16.29 1.80
N PRO A 15 14.76 -16.10 1.95
CA PRO A 15 15.54 -15.30 1.02
C PRO A 15 15.27 -15.69 -0.44
N TYR A 16 15.23 -14.67 -1.29
CA TYR A 16 14.98 -14.84 -2.73
C TYR A 16 16.17 -15.47 -3.45
N TYR A 17 17.38 -15.15 -3.01
CA TYR A 17 18.63 -15.68 -3.55
C TYR A 17 19.29 -16.69 -2.61
N PRO A 18 20.10 -17.63 -3.14
CA PRO A 18 20.23 -17.93 -4.58
C PRO A 18 18.94 -18.52 -5.14
N PHE A 19 18.77 -18.42 -6.47
CA PHE A 19 17.65 -19.08 -7.15
C PHE A 19 17.72 -20.58 -6.91
N ARG A 20 16.60 -21.16 -6.49
CA ARG A 20 16.47 -22.58 -6.19
C ARG A 20 15.04 -23.04 -6.41
N ASP A 21 14.88 -24.33 -6.67
CA ASP A 21 13.59 -24.96 -6.55
C ASP A 21 13.14 -24.92 -5.07
N ALA A 22 12.02 -24.26 -4.81
CA ALA A 22 11.37 -24.16 -3.52
C ALA A 22 9.96 -24.76 -3.53
N SER A 23 9.68 -25.66 -4.49
CA SER A 23 8.37 -26.29 -4.69
C SER A 23 7.98 -27.25 -3.55
N SER A 24 8.95 -27.84 -2.86
CA SER A 24 8.70 -28.79 -1.78
C SER A 24 7.93 -28.17 -0.60
N PRO A 25 6.90 -28.84 -0.06
CA PRO A 25 6.07 -28.29 0.99
C PRO A 25 6.83 -28.21 2.33
N GLY A 26 6.83 -27.04 2.95
CA GLY A 26 7.35 -26.85 4.30
C GLY A 26 6.36 -27.28 5.40
N VAL A 27 6.78 -27.14 6.67
CA VAL A 27 5.97 -27.49 7.85
C VAL A 27 4.61 -26.79 7.83
N LEU A 28 4.57 -25.49 7.51
CA LEU A 28 3.32 -24.72 7.49
C LEU A 28 2.37 -25.12 6.36
N VAL A 29 2.90 -25.46 5.18
CA VAL A 29 2.10 -25.99 4.07
C VAL A 29 1.45 -27.30 4.48
N ASN A 30 2.23 -28.21 5.07
CA ASN A 30 1.73 -29.51 5.54
C ASN A 30 0.71 -29.35 6.67
N PHE A 31 0.95 -28.42 7.60
CA PHE A 31 0.00 -28.09 8.67
C PHE A 31 -1.33 -27.59 8.12
N LEU A 32 -1.31 -26.57 7.24
CA LEU A 32 -2.52 -26.01 6.65
C LEU A 32 -3.26 -27.07 5.83
N HIS A 33 -2.57 -27.83 4.99
CA HIS A 33 -3.17 -28.89 4.20
C HIS A 33 -3.89 -29.94 5.07
N ARG A 34 -3.25 -30.42 6.16
CA ARG A 34 -3.89 -31.34 7.12
C ARG A 34 -5.11 -30.72 7.79
N LYS A 35 -5.12 -29.41 8.05
CA LYS A 35 -6.31 -28.73 8.61
C LYS A 35 -7.44 -28.70 7.59
N ILE A 36 -7.16 -28.41 6.33
CA ILE A 36 -8.14 -28.43 5.23
C ILE A 36 -8.73 -29.84 5.08
N GLU A 37 -7.88 -30.87 5.05
CA GLU A 37 -8.28 -32.28 5.01
C GLU A 37 -9.23 -32.66 6.17
N LYS A 38 -8.94 -32.18 7.39
CA LYS A 38 -9.80 -32.36 8.58
C LYS A 38 -11.06 -31.48 8.59
N GLY A 39 -11.27 -30.68 7.55
CA GLY A 39 -12.51 -29.93 7.32
C GLY A 39 -12.45 -28.44 7.62
N PHE A 40 -11.25 -27.87 7.79
CA PHE A 40 -11.10 -26.42 7.82
C PHE A 40 -11.55 -25.81 6.49
N GLY A 41 -12.48 -24.86 6.54
CA GLY A 41 -13.06 -24.22 5.36
C GLY A 41 -14.25 -24.94 4.72
N LYS A 42 -14.73 -26.06 5.29
CA LYS A 42 -15.92 -26.77 4.76
C LYS A 42 -17.15 -25.87 4.60
N SER A 43 -17.42 -24.96 5.55
CA SER A 43 -18.57 -24.05 5.48
C SER A 43 -18.49 -23.08 4.29
N LEU A 44 -17.28 -22.60 3.95
CA LEU A 44 -17.04 -21.80 2.76
C LEU A 44 -17.42 -22.59 1.51
N ILE A 45 -17.00 -23.86 1.41
CA ILE A 45 -17.31 -24.72 0.28
C ILE A 45 -18.80 -25.02 0.19
N SER A 46 -19.47 -25.32 1.31
CA SER A 46 -20.91 -25.53 1.34
C SER A 46 -21.70 -24.29 0.90
N TYR A 47 -21.20 -23.09 1.19
CA TYR A 47 -21.83 -21.84 0.74
C TYR A 47 -21.63 -21.61 -0.75
N VAL A 48 -20.40 -21.69 -1.26
CA VAL A 48 -20.08 -21.43 -2.67
C VAL A 48 -20.53 -22.56 -3.59
N SER A 49 -20.79 -23.77 -3.10
CA SER A 49 -21.30 -24.88 -3.93
C SER A 49 -22.78 -24.73 -4.28
N LYS A 50 -23.51 -23.81 -3.64
CA LYS A 50 -24.93 -23.55 -3.94
C LYS A 50 -25.13 -22.99 -5.34
N GLU A 51 -24.17 -22.21 -5.83
CA GLU A 51 -24.15 -21.64 -7.16
C GLU A 51 -22.77 -21.91 -7.77
N ARG A 52 -22.69 -22.50 -8.96
CA ARG A 52 -21.40 -22.84 -9.59
C ARG A 52 -20.68 -21.59 -10.14
N LEU A 53 -20.34 -20.66 -9.25
CA LEU A 53 -19.67 -19.39 -9.57
C LEU A 53 -18.15 -19.48 -9.35
N PRO A 54 -17.36 -18.69 -10.10
CA PRO A 54 -15.94 -18.51 -9.81
C PRO A 54 -15.69 -17.95 -8.41
N ILE A 55 -14.62 -18.41 -7.75
CA ILE A 55 -14.14 -17.86 -6.49
C ILE A 55 -12.98 -16.92 -6.78
N VAL A 56 -13.09 -15.69 -6.30
CA VAL A 56 -11.98 -14.72 -6.29
C VAL A 56 -11.65 -14.42 -4.82
N SER A 57 -10.39 -14.59 -4.44
CA SER A 57 -9.95 -14.27 -3.08
C SER A 57 -8.71 -13.39 -3.08
N THR A 58 -8.68 -12.40 -2.19
CA THR A 58 -7.50 -11.60 -1.86
C THR A 58 -6.70 -12.20 -0.70
N PHE A 59 -7.03 -13.43 -0.30
CA PHE A 59 -6.31 -14.18 0.70
C PHE A 59 -6.13 -15.63 0.24
N TYR A 60 -4.96 -16.21 0.49
CA TYR A 60 -4.60 -17.51 -0.08
C TYR A 60 -5.43 -18.68 0.49
N ILE A 61 -5.88 -18.60 1.75
CA ILE A 61 -6.58 -19.72 2.41
C ILE A 61 -7.88 -20.11 1.67
N PRO A 62 -8.83 -19.19 1.37
CA PRO A 62 -10.01 -19.53 0.59
C PRO A 62 -9.69 -20.18 -0.76
N ALA A 63 -8.66 -19.70 -1.47
CA ALA A 63 -8.25 -20.27 -2.74
C ALA A 63 -7.73 -21.71 -2.59
N LEU A 64 -6.88 -21.98 -1.58
CA LEU A 64 -6.36 -23.32 -1.29
C LEU A 64 -7.45 -24.31 -0.87
N VAL A 65 -8.42 -23.85 -0.07
CA VAL A 65 -9.57 -24.68 0.33
C VAL A 65 -10.41 -25.03 -0.90
N ALA A 66 -10.69 -24.04 -1.76
CA ALA A 66 -11.47 -24.25 -2.98
C ALA A 66 -10.77 -25.21 -3.97
N ASP A 67 -9.47 -25.05 -4.18
CA ASP A 67 -8.66 -25.92 -5.03
C ASP A 67 -8.61 -27.36 -4.49
N TYR A 68 -8.45 -27.52 -3.17
CA TYR A 68 -8.48 -28.84 -2.52
C TYR A 68 -9.82 -29.56 -2.73
N HIS A 69 -10.93 -28.82 -2.74
CA HIS A 69 -12.26 -29.36 -3.01
C HIS A 69 -12.66 -29.34 -4.50
N HIS A 70 -11.70 -29.11 -5.40
CA HIS A 70 -11.88 -29.16 -6.86
C HIS A 70 -12.96 -28.22 -7.40
N VAL A 71 -13.13 -27.05 -6.78
CA VAL A 71 -13.94 -25.97 -7.37
C VAL A 71 -13.33 -25.58 -8.72
N SER A 72 -14.18 -25.46 -9.75
CA SER A 72 -13.73 -25.35 -11.14
C SER A 72 -12.90 -24.10 -11.43
N GLU A 73 -13.30 -22.96 -10.88
CA GLU A 73 -12.75 -21.64 -11.23
C GLU A 73 -12.33 -20.91 -9.95
N VAL A 74 -11.03 -20.97 -9.65
CA VAL A 74 -10.45 -20.38 -8.43
C VAL A 74 -9.36 -19.39 -8.80
N TYR A 75 -9.52 -18.16 -8.32
CA TYR A 75 -8.61 -17.04 -8.54
C TYR A 75 -8.08 -16.50 -7.22
N CYS A 76 -6.76 -16.33 -7.12
CA CYS A 76 -6.10 -15.74 -5.97
C CYS A 76 -5.39 -14.46 -6.38
N VAL A 77 -5.81 -13.33 -5.81
CA VAL A 77 -5.11 -12.04 -5.95
C VAL A 77 -4.00 -12.00 -4.93
N ILE A 78 -2.76 -11.80 -5.41
CA ILE A 78 -1.61 -11.60 -4.55
C ILE A 78 -1.52 -10.12 -4.19
N CYS A 79 -1.55 -9.83 -2.88
CA CYS A 79 -1.59 -8.46 -2.37
C CYS A 79 -0.24 -7.98 -1.80
N ASP A 80 0.85 -8.72 -2.00
CA ASP A 80 2.19 -8.37 -1.50
C ASP A 80 3.24 -8.46 -2.61
N SER A 81 4.35 -7.74 -2.44
CA SER A 81 5.47 -7.76 -3.38
C SER A 81 6.26 -9.08 -3.36
N ASP A 82 6.17 -9.84 -2.26
CA ASP A 82 6.71 -11.20 -2.13
C ASP A 82 5.78 -12.05 -1.26
N ILE A 83 5.85 -13.37 -1.40
CA ILE A 83 4.92 -14.29 -0.75
C ILE A 83 5.59 -15.52 -0.14
N ASN A 84 4.99 -16.03 0.92
CA ASN A 84 5.44 -17.23 1.61
C ASN A 84 4.96 -18.49 0.87
N ARG A 85 5.74 -19.58 0.92
CA ARG A 85 5.39 -20.88 0.32
C ARG A 85 4.03 -21.42 0.77
N ILE A 86 3.54 -21.04 1.96
CA ILE A 86 2.20 -21.43 2.47
C ILE A 86 1.04 -20.91 1.59
N TRP A 87 1.28 -19.93 0.72
CA TRP A 87 0.26 -19.37 -0.18
C TRP A 87 -0.02 -20.26 -1.41
N VAL A 88 0.81 -21.28 -1.60
CA VAL A 88 0.73 -22.19 -2.75
C VAL A 88 0.32 -23.58 -2.27
N ALA A 89 -0.43 -24.30 -3.10
CA ALA A 89 -0.87 -25.66 -2.82
C ALA A 89 0.28 -26.60 -2.43
N LYS A 90 -0.05 -27.67 -1.70
CA LYS A 90 0.93 -28.69 -1.29
C LYS A 90 1.57 -29.37 -2.51
N ASP A 91 0.79 -29.65 -3.55
CA ASP A 91 1.23 -30.13 -4.86
C ASP A 91 0.92 -29.07 -5.93
N PRO A 92 1.83 -28.09 -6.16
CA PRO A 92 1.58 -26.94 -7.03
C PRO A 92 1.28 -27.32 -8.48
N LYS A 93 1.84 -28.43 -8.97
CA LYS A 93 1.68 -28.88 -10.36
C LYS A 93 0.28 -29.41 -10.66
N LYS A 94 -0.44 -29.87 -9.63
CA LYS A 94 -1.82 -30.35 -9.73
C LYS A 94 -2.87 -29.27 -9.43
N SER A 95 -2.45 -28.18 -8.79
CA SER A 95 -3.32 -27.06 -8.48
C SER A 95 -3.86 -26.42 -9.76
N LYS A 96 -5.10 -25.93 -9.68
CA LYS A 96 -5.76 -25.17 -10.76
C LYS A 96 -5.98 -23.70 -10.41
N ILE A 97 -5.45 -23.23 -9.28
CA ILE A 97 -5.55 -21.83 -8.84
C ILE A 97 -4.88 -20.91 -9.86
N LYS A 98 -5.66 -19.96 -10.39
CA LYS A 98 -5.16 -18.87 -11.22
C LYS A 98 -4.73 -17.71 -10.32
N TYR A 99 -3.49 -17.26 -10.42
CA TYR A 99 -2.94 -16.19 -9.60
C TYR A 99 -2.90 -14.88 -10.38
N PHE A 100 -3.51 -13.84 -9.82
CA PHE A 100 -3.31 -12.46 -10.26
C PHE A 100 -2.15 -11.87 -9.47
N VAL A 101 -1.04 -11.66 -10.16
CA VAL A 101 0.26 -11.39 -9.56
C VAL A 101 0.63 -9.92 -9.75
N PRO A 102 1.07 -9.22 -8.70
CA PRO A 102 1.22 -7.78 -8.79
C PRO A 102 2.56 -7.31 -9.36
N CYS A 103 3.61 -8.14 -9.31
CA CYS A 103 4.92 -7.76 -9.79
C CYS A 103 5.74 -8.99 -10.21
N ILE A 104 6.82 -8.73 -10.97
CA ILE A 104 7.74 -9.76 -11.46
C ILE A 104 8.38 -10.56 -10.33
N HIS A 105 8.67 -9.93 -9.19
CA HIS A 105 9.25 -10.61 -8.04
C HIS A 105 8.32 -11.70 -7.49
N ALA A 106 7.06 -11.35 -7.19
CA ALA A 106 6.05 -12.30 -6.75
C ALA A 106 5.75 -13.38 -7.82
N TYR A 107 5.82 -13.02 -9.12
CA TYR A 107 5.63 -13.93 -10.23
C TYR A 107 6.70 -15.02 -10.26
N ASN A 108 7.97 -14.61 -10.23
CA ASN A 108 9.10 -15.52 -10.16
C ASN A 108 9.11 -16.32 -8.86
N ARG A 109 8.61 -15.74 -7.75
CA ARG A 109 8.43 -16.48 -6.50
C ARG A 109 7.44 -17.63 -6.65
N LEU A 110 6.28 -17.41 -7.28
CA LEU A 110 5.30 -18.47 -7.54
C LEU A 110 5.88 -19.57 -8.45
N LEU A 111 6.63 -19.19 -9.49
CA LEU A 111 7.36 -20.15 -10.33
C LEU A 111 8.36 -20.98 -9.51
N SER A 112 9.14 -20.34 -8.62
CA SER A 112 10.08 -21.04 -7.74
C SER A 112 9.39 -22.00 -6.77
N TYR A 113 8.12 -21.75 -6.45
CA TYR A 113 7.28 -22.64 -5.65
C TYR A 113 6.59 -23.72 -6.48
N GLY A 114 6.87 -23.82 -7.78
CA GLY A 114 6.40 -24.87 -8.68
C GLY A 114 5.02 -24.63 -9.28
N VAL A 115 4.44 -23.44 -9.15
CA VAL A 115 3.18 -23.08 -9.81
C VAL A 115 3.40 -23.08 -11.32
N VAL A 116 2.46 -23.67 -12.06
CA VAL A 116 2.56 -23.76 -13.52
C VAL A 116 2.36 -22.37 -14.12
N GLU A 117 3.24 -21.97 -15.03
CA GLU A 117 3.26 -20.62 -15.63
C GLU A 117 1.92 -20.19 -16.23
N LYS A 118 1.19 -21.10 -16.89
CA LYS A 118 -0.15 -20.84 -17.47
C LYS A 118 -1.21 -20.42 -16.45
N GLN A 119 -0.93 -20.57 -15.17
CA GLN A 119 -1.81 -20.16 -14.06
C GLN A 119 -1.47 -18.77 -13.53
N LEU A 120 -0.39 -18.13 -14.01
CA LEU A 120 0.10 -16.86 -13.51
C LEU A 120 -0.25 -15.74 -14.48
N PHE A 121 -0.93 -14.72 -13.97
CA PHE A 121 -1.33 -13.54 -14.73
C PHE A 121 -0.71 -12.31 -14.06
N LEU A 122 0.21 -11.64 -14.73
CA LEU A 122 0.81 -10.41 -14.21
C LEU A 122 -0.19 -9.25 -14.42
N THR A 123 -0.85 -8.82 -13.35
CA THR A 123 -1.95 -7.84 -13.41
C THR A 123 -1.64 -6.50 -12.77
N GLY A 124 -0.52 -6.38 -12.06
CA GLY A 124 -0.24 -5.21 -11.23
C GLY A 124 -0.98 -5.23 -9.90
N PHE A 125 -0.75 -4.21 -9.07
CA PHE A 125 -1.40 -4.10 -7.77
C PHE A 125 -2.83 -3.56 -7.92
N PRO A 126 -3.82 -4.10 -7.17
CA PRO A 126 -5.18 -3.60 -7.23
C PRO A 126 -5.25 -2.19 -6.62
N LEU A 127 -5.48 -1.18 -7.47
CA LEU A 127 -5.67 0.21 -7.06
C LEU A 127 -7.12 0.67 -7.31
N PRO A 128 -7.60 1.71 -6.59
CA PRO A 128 -8.95 2.20 -6.79
C PRO A 128 -9.17 2.72 -8.22
N LYS A 129 -10.20 2.18 -8.89
CA LYS A 129 -10.51 2.51 -10.29
C LYS A 129 -10.86 3.99 -10.45
N GLU A 130 -11.50 4.58 -9.45
CA GLU A 130 -11.85 6.00 -9.36
C GLU A 130 -10.64 6.93 -9.27
N ASN A 131 -9.48 6.44 -8.81
CA ASN A 131 -8.24 7.22 -8.79
C ASN A 131 -7.39 7.00 -10.06
N ILE A 132 -7.62 5.91 -10.78
CA ILE A 132 -6.95 5.62 -12.06
C ILE A 132 -7.68 6.31 -13.23
N GLY A 133 -8.98 6.05 -13.37
CA GLY A 133 -9.82 6.53 -14.48
C GLY A 133 -9.77 5.67 -15.74
N GLY A 134 -9.44 4.38 -15.62
CA GLY A 134 -9.38 3.42 -16.74
C GLY A 134 -7.97 3.24 -17.35
N GLU A 135 -7.88 2.53 -18.46
CA GLU A 135 -6.63 2.02 -19.06
C GLU A 135 -5.55 3.10 -19.25
N ASN A 136 -5.93 4.29 -19.75
CA ASN A 136 -4.99 5.40 -19.99
C ASN A 136 -4.63 6.24 -18.75
N SER A 137 -5.17 5.87 -17.58
CA SER A 137 -4.96 6.52 -16.29
C SER A 137 -5.17 8.05 -16.27
N PRO A 138 -6.23 8.61 -16.90
CA PRO A 138 -6.41 10.05 -17.04
C PRO A 138 -6.55 10.79 -15.70
N ILE A 139 -7.18 10.15 -14.69
CA ILE A 139 -7.35 10.76 -13.37
C ILE A 139 -6.00 10.79 -12.65
N THR A 140 -5.27 9.68 -12.63
CA THR A 140 -3.93 9.62 -12.05
C THR A 140 -3.00 10.64 -12.69
N LYS A 141 -2.98 10.76 -14.02
CA LYS A 141 -2.13 11.75 -14.72
C LYS A 141 -2.49 13.19 -14.35
N LYS A 142 -3.79 13.53 -14.27
CA LYS A 142 -4.25 14.86 -13.85
C LYS A 142 -3.86 15.17 -12.41
N VAL A 143 -4.07 14.23 -11.50
CA VAL A 143 -3.73 14.40 -10.08
C VAL A 143 -2.21 14.49 -9.88
N LEU A 144 -1.45 13.62 -10.53
CA LEU A 144 0.02 13.63 -10.50
C LEU A 144 0.59 14.92 -11.05
N ALA A 145 0.01 15.47 -12.14
CA ALA A 145 0.48 16.74 -12.70
C ALA A 145 0.43 17.87 -11.67
N ARG A 146 -0.70 18.00 -10.98
CA ARG A 146 -0.85 18.93 -9.85
C ARG A 146 0.12 18.61 -8.72
N ARG A 147 0.26 17.33 -8.35
CA ARG A 147 1.12 16.88 -7.25
C ARG A 147 2.58 17.24 -7.48
N LEU A 148 3.11 17.02 -8.69
CA LEU A 148 4.50 17.33 -9.01
C LEU A 148 4.81 18.83 -8.89
N ILE A 149 3.86 19.71 -9.19
CA ILE A 149 4.02 21.15 -8.98
C ILE A 149 4.17 21.45 -7.49
N ASN A 150 3.31 20.86 -6.63
CA ASN A 150 3.38 21.03 -5.18
C ASN A 150 4.64 20.42 -4.55
N LEU A 151 5.10 19.28 -5.08
CA LEU A 151 6.24 18.52 -4.57
C LEU A 151 7.61 19.05 -5.01
N ASP A 152 7.66 20.05 -5.89
CA ASP A 152 8.90 20.66 -6.36
C ASP A 152 8.89 22.20 -6.28
N PRO A 153 8.67 22.78 -5.08
CA PRO A 153 8.51 24.22 -4.93
C PRO A 153 9.78 25.00 -5.30
N GLN A 154 10.96 24.39 -5.14
CA GLN A 154 12.26 24.98 -5.47
C GLN A 154 12.75 24.63 -6.89
N LYS A 155 11.93 23.97 -7.70
CA LYS A 155 12.23 23.60 -9.10
C LYS A 155 13.54 22.78 -9.23
N LYS A 156 13.79 21.85 -8.30
CA LYS A 156 14.96 20.97 -8.32
C LYS A 156 14.72 19.71 -9.17
N PHE A 157 13.47 19.36 -9.48
CA PHE A 157 13.11 18.16 -10.22
C PHE A 157 12.54 18.46 -11.62
N LEU A 158 11.51 19.30 -11.71
CA LEU A 158 10.73 19.56 -12.92
C LEU A 158 11.60 20.05 -14.10
N PRO A 159 12.57 20.97 -13.94
CA PRO A 159 13.37 21.46 -15.06
C PRO A 159 14.18 20.37 -15.75
N SER A 160 14.79 19.46 -14.99
CA SER A 160 15.63 18.39 -15.54
C SER A 160 14.84 17.21 -16.12
N HIS A 161 13.54 17.10 -15.83
CA HIS A 161 12.68 15.99 -16.28
C HIS A 161 11.61 16.44 -17.29
N LYS A 162 11.73 17.64 -17.86
CA LYS A 162 10.73 18.26 -18.75
C LYS A 162 10.28 17.35 -19.89
N ALA A 163 11.20 16.65 -20.55
CA ALA A 163 10.89 15.74 -21.66
C ALA A 163 10.06 14.54 -21.20
N SER A 164 10.49 13.86 -20.14
CA SER A 164 9.80 12.70 -19.55
C SER A 164 8.40 13.08 -19.04
N ILE A 165 8.27 14.24 -18.39
CA ILE A 165 6.97 14.73 -17.92
C ILE A 165 6.01 15.04 -19.07
N LYS A 166 6.49 15.69 -20.14
CA LYS A 166 5.68 15.93 -21.34
C LYS A 166 5.22 14.61 -21.97
N GLN A 167 6.09 13.62 -22.04
CA GLN A 167 5.76 12.30 -22.58
C GLN A 167 4.71 11.58 -21.72
N GLY A 168 4.90 11.53 -20.39
CA GLY A 168 4.03 10.76 -19.50
C GLY A 168 2.71 11.44 -19.14
N LEU A 169 2.69 12.77 -19.03
CA LEU A 169 1.51 13.54 -18.61
C LEU A 169 0.87 14.34 -19.75
N GLY A 170 1.58 14.63 -20.84
CA GLY A 170 1.04 15.31 -22.01
C GLY A 170 0.25 16.58 -21.64
N LYS A 171 -0.99 16.65 -22.13
CA LYS A 171 -1.90 17.79 -21.92
C LYS A 171 -2.28 18.06 -20.45
N TYR A 172 -2.05 17.10 -19.54
CA TYR A 172 -2.41 17.27 -18.13
C TYR A 172 -1.42 18.16 -17.36
N PHE A 173 -0.20 18.35 -17.87
CA PHE A 173 0.83 19.11 -17.17
C PHE A 173 1.08 20.48 -17.81
N VAL A 174 0.99 21.53 -16.99
CA VAL A 174 1.28 22.91 -17.38
C VAL A 174 2.47 23.42 -16.59
N PHE A 175 3.58 23.74 -17.27
CA PHE A 175 4.75 24.32 -16.65
C PHE A 175 4.48 25.76 -16.18
N GLY A 176 5.08 26.16 -15.07
CA GLY A 176 4.98 27.53 -14.54
C GLY A 176 3.81 27.76 -13.58
N ALA A 177 2.97 26.76 -13.34
CA ALA A 177 1.96 26.81 -12.28
C ALA A 177 2.62 27.02 -10.90
N LYS A 178 1.97 27.82 -10.05
CA LYS A 178 2.46 28.09 -8.69
C LYS A 178 2.16 26.90 -7.76
N PRO A 179 3.13 26.44 -6.95
CA PRO A 179 2.90 25.40 -5.96
C PRO A 179 1.94 25.89 -4.88
N LYS A 180 1.11 24.97 -4.40
CA LYS A 180 0.32 25.13 -3.18
C LYS A 180 1.01 24.37 -2.03
N PRO A 181 0.68 24.70 -0.77
CA PRO A 181 1.07 23.87 0.38
C PRO A 181 0.76 22.40 0.14
N ILE A 182 1.71 21.51 0.46
CA ILE A 182 1.53 20.07 0.28
C ILE A 182 0.47 19.53 1.24
N THR A 183 -0.24 18.48 0.83
CA THR A 183 -1.08 17.67 1.71
C THR A 183 -0.35 16.39 2.13
N LEU A 184 0.00 16.31 3.41
CA LEU A 184 0.54 15.10 4.04
C LEU A 184 -0.61 14.28 4.63
N THR A 185 -0.79 13.06 4.13
CA THR A 185 -1.76 12.11 4.69
C THR A 185 -1.00 11.07 5.50
N PHE A 186 -1.24 11.01 6.81
CA PHE A 186 -0.71 9.99 7.70
C PHE A 186 -1.79 8.96 8.00
N VAL A 187 -1.53 7.69 7.67
CA VAL A 187 -2.47 6.59 7.92
C VAL A 187 -1.98 5.78 9.11
N VAL A 188 -2.76 5.81 10.19
CA VAL A 188 -2.48 5.02 11.38
C VAL A 188 -2.66 3.54 11.03
N GLY A 189 -1.64 2.74 11.33
CA GLY A 189 -1.66 1.32 11.00
C GLY A 189 -2.69 0.57 11.85
N GLY A 190 -3.50 -0.28 11.20
CA GLY A 190 -4.33 -1.31 11.84
C GLY A 190 -4.90 -0.96 13.21
N ALA A 191 -4.66 -1.83 14.21
CA ALA A 191 -5.18 -1.75 15.58
C ALA A 191 -4.64 -0.56 16.42
N GLY A 192 -4.46 0.63 15.83
CA GLY A 192 -3.88 1.81 16.46
C GLY A 192 -2.36 1.73 16.61
N ALA A 193 -1.72 0.77 15.93
CA ALA A 193 -0.27 0.69 15.92
C ALA A 193 0.29 1.99 15.35
N GLN A 194 1.29 2.55 16.03
CA GLN A 194 1.98 3.77 15.62
C GLN A 194 1.17 5.07 15.73
N SER A 195 0.08 5.11 16.51
CA SER A 195 -0.65 6.35 16.83
C SER A 195 0.27 7.45 17.38
N ASN A 196 1.27 7.08 18.19
CA ASN A 196 2.28 8.00 18.73
C ASN A 196 3.06 8.75 17.63
N ILE A 197 3.27 8.14 16.45
CA ILE A 197 3.93 8.82 15.33
C ILE A 197 3.06 9.99 14.84
N GLY A 198 1.74 9.79 14.78
CA GLY A 198 0.79 10.85 14.42
C GLY A 198 0.77 12.00 15.44
N ILE A 199 0.93 11.67 16.73
CA ILE A 199 1.04 12.66 17.81
C ILE A 199 2.29 13.52 17.61
N GLU A 200 3.47 12.90 17.46
CA GLU A 200 4.74 13.61 17.25
C GLU A 200 4.75 14.42 15.93
N LEU A 201 4.16 13.89 14.87
CA LEU A 201 3.92 14.60 13.60
C LEU A 201 3.16 15.91 13.84
N LEU A 202 2.05 15.86 14.57
CA LEU A 202 1.22 17.04 14.83
C LEU A 202 1.94 18.06 15.72
N LYS A 203 2.72 17.61 16.72
CA LYS A 203 3.57 18.48 17.53
C LYS A 203 4.59 19.20 16.66
N SER A 204 5.37 18.45 15.89
CA SER A 204 6.43 18.99 15.03
C SER A 204 5.88 19.97 13.98
N LEU A 205 4.74 19.65 13.37
CA LEU A 205 4.13 20.47 12.32
C LEU A 205 3.22 21.60 12.83
N LYS A 206 3.02 21.74 14.15
CA LYS A 206 2.07 22.70 14.75
C LYS A 206 2.13 24.10 14.12
N HIS A 207 3.32 24.71 14.11
CA HIS A 207 3.48 26.06 13.57
C HIS A 207 3.22 26.13 12.06
N LYS A 208 3.69 25.13 11.29
CA LYS A 208 3.44 25.08 9.85
C LYS A 208 1.96 24.89 9.51
N ILE A 209 1.21 24.16 10.33
CA ILE A 209 -0.25 24.04 10.20
C ILE A 209 -0.92 25.38 10.52
N LEU A 210 -0.51 26.06 11.60
CA LEU A 210 -1.05 27.39 11.94
C LEU A 210 -0.76 28.43 10.83
N ASP A 211 0.42 28.38 10.23
CA ASP A 211 0.84 29.31 9.17
C ASP A 211 0.34 28.93 7.78
N ASN A 212 -0.52 27.90 7.68
CA ASN A 212 -1.06 27.37 6.42
C ASN A 212 0.03 26.99 5.40
N LYS A 213 1.17 26.49 5.89
CA LYS A 213 2.31 26.03 5.07
C LYS A 213 2.21 24.55 4.71
N ILE A 214 1.31 23.81 5.34
CA ILE A 214 1.01 22.40 5.08
C ILE A 214 -0.44 22.09 5.42
N SER A 215 -1.02 21.15 4.68
CA SER A 215 -2.27 20.49 5.05
C SER A 215 -1.97 19.08 5.57
N VAL A 216 -2.65 18.67 6.64
CA VAL A 216 -2.47 17.35 7.25
C VAL A 216 -3.80 16.60 7.31
N CYS A 217 -3.80 15.34 6.88
CA CYS A 217 -4.92 14.42 7.06
C CYS A 217 -4.47 13.21 7.88
N ILE A 218 -5.06 13.03 9.07
CA ILE A 218 -4.85 11.85 9.91
C ILE A 218 -5.96 10.85 9.60
N VAL A 219 -5.60 9.67 9.11
CA VAL A 219 -6.55 8.62 8.74
C VAL A 219 -6.54 7.54 9.81
N VAL A 220 -7.70 7.31 10.45
CA VAL A 220 -7.88 6.29 11.49
C VAL A 220 -8.90 5.20 11.10
N GLY A 221 -9.43 5.25 9.87
CA GLY A 221 -10.32 4.23 9.34
C GLY A 221 -11.63 4.15 10.11
N THR A 222 -11.98 2.96 10.60
CA THR A 222 -13.21 2.72 11.39
C THR A 222 -12.97 2.77 12.90
N HIS A 223 -11.79 3.21 13.36
CA HIS A 223 -11.43 3.24 14.78
C HIS A 223 -11.83 4.58 15.43
N LEU A 224 -13.10 4.71 15.82
CA LEU A 224 -13.63 5.95 16.41
C LEU A 224 -12.92 6.35 17.72
N GLY A 225 -12.47 5.39 18.54
CA GLY A 225 -11.68 5.71 19.73
C GLY A 225 -10.37 6.44 19.42
N LEU A 226 -9.72 6.13 18.27
CA LEU A 226 -8.54 6.87 17.83
C LEU A 226 -8.92 8.27 17.31
N LYS A 227 -10.07 8.41 16.65
CA LYS A 227 -10.60 9.73 16.25
C LYS A 227 -10.75 10.64 17.47
N ASP A 228 -11.32 10.13 18.55
CA ASP A 228 -11.54 10.89 19.78
C ASP A 228 -10.20 11.27 20.43
N GLN A 229 -9.25 10.33 20.52
CA GLN A 229 -7.89 10.59 21.02
C GLN A 229 -7.18 11.69 20.23
N PHE A 230 -7.19 11.63 18.90
CA PHE A 230 -6.59 12.67 18.07
C PHE A 230 -7.32 14.00 18.20
N SER A 231 -8.65 13.99 18.39
CA SER A 231 -9.44 15.22 18.55
C SER A 231 -9.06 15.94 19.84
N ILE A 232 -8.93 15.22 20.96
CA ILE A 232 -8.46 15.76 22.25
C ILE A 232 -7.06 16.33 22.07
N PHE A 233 -6.14 15.55 21.48
CA PHE A 233 -4.76 15.98 21.32
C PHE A 233 -4.60 17.23 20.43
N ILE A 234 -5.40 17.33 19.36
CA ILE A 234 -5.45 18.52 18.50
C ILE A 234 -5.95 19.76 19.26
N GLU A 235 -6.91 19.58 20.17
CA GLU A 235 -7.39 20.65 21.04
C GLU A 235 -6.29 21.11 22.02
N GLU A 236 -5.61 20.18 22.68
CA GLU A 236 -4.47 20.46 23.58
C GLU A 236 -3.32 21.20 22.86
N LEU A 237 -3.06 20.86 21.59
CA LEU A 237 -2.06 21.57 20.79
C LEU A 237 -2.52 22.96 20.32
N GLY A 238 -3.77 23.36 20.55
CA GLY A 238 -4.34 24.63 20.06
C GLY A 238 -4.65 24.63 18.56
N LEU A 239 -4.79 23.45 17.94
CA LEU A 239 -5.04 23.28 16.52
C LEU A 239 -6.52 23.11 16.16
N LYS A 240 -7.44 23.15 17.15
CA LYS A 240 -8.89 23.00 16.95
C LYS A 240 -9.47 23.91 15.85
N LYS A 241 -9.05 25.18 15.77
CA LYS A 241 -9.49 26.15 14.75
C LYS A 241 -9.04 25.81 13.31
N ARG A 242 -8.16 24.82 13.16
CA ARG A 242 -7.64 24.31 11.87
C ARG A 242 -8.35 23.04 11.40
N LEU A 243 -9.12 22.38 12.27
CA LEU A 243 -9.96 21.25 11.88
C LEU A 243 -10.96 21.66 10.79
N GLY A 244 -11.08 20.83 9.75
CA GLY A 244 -11.92 21.09 8.58
C GLY A 244 -11.37 22.15 7.63
N LYS A 245 -10.17 22.68 7.88
CA LYS A 245 -9.45 23.60 6.98
C LYS A 245 -8.23 22.88 6.40
N ASN A 246 -7.06 23.07 6.99
CA ASN A 246 -5.82 22.41 6.59
C ASN A 246 -5.41 21.31 7.57
N LEU A 247 -6.31 20.91 8.48
CA LEU A 247 -6.15 19.73 9.34
C LEU A 247 -7.46 18.93 9.31
N THR A 248 -7.37 17.63 9.06
CA THR A 248 -8.52 16.74 8.97
C THR A 248 -8.23 15.43 9.69
N ILE A 249 -9.24 14.87 10.37
CA ILE A 249 -9.23 13.46 10.82
C ILE A 249 -10.25 12.71 9.96
N LEU A 250 -9.80 11.72 9.19
CA LEU A 250 -10.64 10.85 8.38
C LEU A 250 -10.96 9.59 9.19
N ALA A 251 -12.23 9.50 9.61
CA ALA A 251 -12.77 8.40 10.38
C ALA A 251 -14.23 8.18 9.97
N GLU A 252 -14.62 6.94 9.68
CA GLU A 252 -15.97 6.59 9.22
C GLU A 252 -16.55 5.42 10.01
N LEU A 253 -17.88 5.29 10.04
CA LEU A 253 -18.56 4.22 10.77
C LEU A 253 -18.40 2.85 10.07
N THR A 254 -18.38 2.85 8.75
CA THR A 254 -18.32 1.63 7.95
C THR A 254 -17.06 1.58 7.09
N LYS A 255 -16.58 0.37 6.79
CA LYS A 255 -15.46 0.18 5.87
C LYS A 255 -15.76 0.71 4.47
N LYS A 256 -17.01 0.60 4.01
CA LYS A 256 -17.43 1.08 2.69
C LYS A 256 -17.28 2.59 2.58
N ASP A 257 -17.79 3.32 3.56
CA ASP A 257 -17.71 4.78 3.58
C ASP A 257 -16.26 5.24 3.78
N TYR A 258 -15.51 4.55 4.65
CA TYR A 258 -14.08 4.76 4.82
C TYR A 258 -13.34 4.65 3.49
N PHE A 259 -13.50 3.56 2.74
CA PHE A 259 -12.79 3.38 1.47
C PHE A 259 -13.20 4.45 0.45
N ALA A 260 -14.48 4.77 0.33
CA ALA A 260 -14.94 5.82 -0.56
C ALA A 260 -14.30 7.19 -0.22
N LYS A 261 -14.29 7.56 1.06
CA LYS A 261 -13.69 8.82 1.54
C LYS A 261 -12.17 8.84 1.46
N PHE A 262 -11.53 7.70 1.71
CA PHE A 262 -10.08 7.56 1.55
C PHE A 262 -9.67 7.71 0.09
N ASN A 263 -10.42 7.11 -0.84
CA ASN A 263 -10.17 7.25 -2.28
C ASN A 263 -10.37 8.70 -2.75
N GLU A 264 -11.36 9.41 -2.21
CA GLU A 264 -11.51 10.85 -2.43
C GLU A 264 -10.28 11.64 -1.91
N GLN A 265 -9.82 11.36 -0.69
CA GLN A 265 -8.66 12.00 -0.06
C GLN A 265 -7.35 11.76 -0.83
N LEU A 266 -7.19 10.63 -1.52
CA LEU A 266 -5.98 10.35 -2.32
C LEU A 266 -5.80 11.32 -3.50
N ASN A 267 -6.88 11.90 -4.01
CA ASN A 267 -6.82 12.89 -5.08
C ASN A 267 -6.21 14.21 -4.61
N THR A 268 -6.30 14.53 -3.32
CA THR A 268 -5.70 15.73 -2.72
C THR A 268 -4.36 15.46 -2.06
N THR A 269 -4.11 14.22 -1.62
CA THR A 269 -2.85 13.78 -1.01
C THR A 269 -1.64 14.04 -1.93
N ASP A 270 -0.62 14.70 -1.40
CA ASP A 270 0.67 14.92 -2.06
C ASP A 270 1.75 13.96 -1.55
N VAL A 271 1.69 13.56 -0.29
CA VAL A 271 2.61 12.60 0.35
C VAL A 271 1.80 11.66 1.23
N LEU A 272 2.05 10.35 1.13
CA LEU A 272 1.42 9.34 1.98
C LEU A 272 2.44 8.78 2.96
N TRP A 273 2.16 8.90 4.25
CA TRP A 273 2.98 8.32 5.31
C TRP A 273 2.21 7.20 6.01
N THR A 274 2.77 5.99 5.94
CA THR A 274 2.13 4.79 6.49
C THR A 274 3.17 3.68 6.70
N LYS A 275 2.81 2.60 7.40
CA LYS A 275 3.64 1.39 7.42
C LYS A 275 3.70 0.78 6.01
N PRO A 276 4.79 0.10 5.62
CA PRO A 276 4.94 -0.47 4.29
C PRO A 276 4.12 -1.76 4.12
N SER A 277 2.81 -1.69 4.33
CA SER A 277 1.85 -2.77 4.03
C SER A 277 1.16 -2.49 2.69
N GLU A 278 -0.14 -2.75 2.58
CA GLU A 278 -0.94 -2.64 1.36
C GLU A 278 -0.93 -1.23 0.74
N LEU A 279 -0.77 -0.19 1.55
CA LEU A 279 -0.69 1.19 1.05
C LEU A 279 0.63 1.52 0.33
N SER A 280 1.65 0.65 0.40
CA SER A 280 2.89 0.80 -0.36
C SER A 280 2.63 0.90 -1.87
N PHE A 281 1.63 0.16 -2.35
CA PHE A 281 1.34 0.04 -3.77
C PHE A 281 0.63 1.26 -4.35
N TYR A 282 0.10 2.13 -3.50
CA TYR A 282 -0.50 3.41 -3.90
C TYR A 282 0.56 4.37 -4.46
N SER A 283 1.85 4.03 -4.38
CA SER A 283 2.91 4.63 -5.18
C SER A 283 2.62 4.62 -6.69
N GLY A 284 1.85 3.64 -7.20
CA GLY A 284 1.39 3.59 -8.59
C GLY A 284 0.42 4.71 -8.99
N LEU A 285 -0.21 5.39 -8.01
CA LEU A 285 -0.96 6.64 -8.24
C LEU A 285 -0.04 7.87 -8.31
N GLY A 286 1.28 7.66 -8.34
CA GLY A 286 2.30 8.69 -8.30
C GLY A 286 2.35 9.43 -6.96
N ILE A 287 2.11 8.72 -5.85
CA ILE A 287 2.18 9.28 -4.50
C ILE A 287 3.50 8.81 -3.86
N PRO A 288 4.40 9.71 -3.44
CA PRO A 288 5.61 9.31 -2.74
C PRO A 288 5.24 8.76 -1.35
N ILE A 289 5.87 7.64 -0.98
CA ILE A 289 5.58 6.95 0.28
C ILE A 289 6.67 7.25 1.31
N ILE A 290 6.27 7.72 2.49
CA ILE A 290 7.12 7.74 3.68
C ILE A 290 6.74 6.53 4.53
N MET A 291 7.71 5.66 4.81
CA MET A 291 7.47 4.39 5.46
C MET A 291 7.70 4.50 6.96
N ALA A 292 6.66 4.23 7.74
CA ALA A 292 6.81 3.95 9.16
C ALA A 292 7.50 2.59 9.38
N PRO A 293 8.07 2.32 10.58
CA PRO A 293 8.76 1.07 10.84
C PRO A 293 7.89 -0.17 10.51
N PRO A 294 8.43 -1.18 9.78
CA PRO A 294 7.72 -2.43 9.53
C PRO A 294 7.37 -3.16 10.83
N LEU A 295 6.18 -3.74 10.87
CA LEU A 295 5.68 -4.57 11.96
C LEU A 295 5.75 -6.06 11.62
N GLY A 296 5.55 -6.43 10.36
CA GLY A 296 5.47 -7.83 9.90
C GLY A 296 6.51 -8.20 8.83
N ALA A 297 6.75 -9.49 8.64
CA ALA A 297 7.71 -10.03 7.67
C ALA A 297 7.45 -9.55 6.23
N GLN A 298 6.18 -9.52 5.80
CA GLN A 298 5.76 -9.05 4.48
C GLN A 298 6.10 -7.57 4.26
N GLU A 299 5.99 -6.76 5.32
CA GLU A 299 6.23 -5.32 5.24
C GLU A 299 7.71 -4.98 4.97
N TYR A 300 8.65 -5.87 5.33
CA TYR A 300 10.06 -5.72 4.95
C TYR A 300 10.26 -5.88 3.43
N TRP A 301 9.53 -6.77 2.79
CA TRP A 301 9.60 -6.99 1.34
C TRP A 301 8.93 -5.85 0.58
N ASN A 302 7.78 -5.38 1.05
CA ASN A 302 7.12 -4.21 0.47
C ASN A 302 7.97 -2.93 0.61
N ARG A 303 8.65 -2.76 1.75
CA ARG A 303 9.66 -1.70 1.96
C ARG A 303 10.80 -1.83 0.95
N LYS A 304 11.36 -3.03 0.79
CA LYS A 304 12.44 -3.28 -0.17
C LYS A 304 11.99 -2.94 -1.60
N TRP A 305 10.81 -3.41 -1.99
CA TRP A 305 10.21 -3.11 -3.29
C TRP A 305 10.05 -1.60 -3.52
N LEU A 306 9.57 -0.84 -2.53
CA LEU A 306 9.46 0.62 -2.61
C LEU A 306 10.80 1.33 -2.84
N PHE A 307 11.90 0.80 -2.29
CA PHE A 307 13.24 1.31 -2.59
C PHE A 307 13.71 0.95 -3.99
N GLU A 308 13.50 -0.30 -4.41
CA GLU A 308 13.89 -0.78 -5.74
C GLU A 308 13.22 0.03 -6.86
N ILE A 309 11.93 0.37 -6.71
CA ILE A 309 11.21 1.22 -7.66
C ILE A 309 11.42 2.72 -7.42
N GLY A 310 12.21 3.10 -6.42
CA GLY A 310 12.54 4.49 -6.08
C GLY A 310 11.36 5.34 -5.61
N ALA A 311 10.26 4.75 -5.13
CA ALA A 311 9.02 5.44 -4.79
C ALA A 311 8.82 5.71 -3.29
N GLY A 312 9.61 5.05 -2.44
CA GLY A 312 9.54 5.19 -0.98
C GLY A 312 10.82 5.70 -0.32
N SER A 313 10.69 6.23 0.89
CA SER A 313 11.80 6.41 1.85
C SER A 313 11.32 6.07 3.24
N ASP A 314 12.22 5.65 4.12
CA ASP A 314 11.89 5.58 5.54
C ASP A 314 11.56 6.96 6.10
N GLN A 315 10.72 6.97 7.13
CA GLN A 315 10.63 8.13 8.01
C GLN A 315 11.97 8.36 8.72
N GLU A 316 12.26 9.63 9.00
CA GLU A 316 13.24 9.97 10.03
C GLU A 316 12.51 10.05 11.39
N ASP A 317 13.17 10.59 12.41
CA ASP A 317 12.55 10.83 13.72
C ASP A 317 11.30 11.75 13.58
N PRO A 318 10.11 11.28 13.99
CA PRO A 318 8.86 12.05 13.95
C PRO A 318 8.88 13.39 14.70
N ALA A 319 9.76 13.56 15.69
CA ALA A 319 9.89 14.83 16.40
C ALA A 319 10.36 15.97 15.48
N TYR A 320 11.11 15.64 14.41
CA TYR A 320 11.74 16.60 13.50
C TYR A 320 11.08 16.67 12.11
N VAL A 321 9.83 16.21 11.97
CA VAL A 321 9.08 16.20 10.68
C VAL A 321 9.10 17.54 9.99
N SER A 322 8.96 18.63 10.74
CA SER A 322 8.97 19.98 10.19
C SER A 322 10.27 20.35 9.46
N GLU A 323 11.37 19.66 9.76
CA GLU A 323 12.68 19.85 9.14
C GLU A 323 12.86 18.87 7.99
N TRP A 324 12.96 17.57 8.28
CA TRP A 324 13.34 16.58 7.28
C TRP A 324 12.31 16.44 6.15
N LEU A 325 11.01 16.67 6.39
CA LEU A 325 10.00 16.62 5.33
C LEU A 325 10.22 17.77 4.35
N PHE A 326 10.51 18.96 4.88
CA PHE A 326 10.71 20.16 4.08
C PHE A 326 12.07 20.18 3.39
N GLU A 327 13.10 19.58 3.99
CA GLU A 327 14.37 19.28 3.31
C GLU A 327 14.12 18.38 2.08
N LYS A 328 13.47 17.22 2.28
CA LYS A 328 13.13 16.29 1.18
C LYS A 328 12.24 16.94 0.11
N LEU A 329 11.32 17.81 0.51
CA LEU A 329 10.45 18.57 -0.39
C LEU A 329 11.26 19.59 -1.22
N ASN A 330 12.06 20.42 -0.56
CA ASN A 330 12.83 21.49 -1.20
C ASN A 330 13.92 20.96 -2.12
N ASP A 331 14.44 19.76 -1.85
CA ASP A 331 15.42 19.08 -2.71
C ASP A 331 14.78 18.40 -3.95
N GLY A 332 13.45 18.41 -4.06
CA GLY A 332 12.72 17.70 -5.11
C GLY A 332 12.78 16.16 -4.96
N ARG A 333 13.25 15.63 -3.82
CA ARG A 333 13.31 14.18 -3.55
C ARG A 333 11.91 13.56 -3.55
N LEU A 334 10.91 14.26 -3.00
CA LEU A 334 9.53 13.78 -3.01
C LEU A 334 8.92 13.77 -4.42
N ALA A 335 9.18 14.80 -5.24
CA ALA A 335 8.74 14.82 -6.64
C ALA A 335 9.35 13.67 -7.45
N ARG A 336 10.65 13.39 -7.25
CA ARG A 336 11.33 12.25 -7.87
C ARG A 336 10.68 10.92 -7.51
N LYS A 337 10.33 10.72 -6.24
CA LYS A 337 9.64 9.51 -5.76
C LYS A 337 8.24 9.37 -6.35
N ALA A 338 7.49 10.45 -6.39
CA ALA A 338 6.15 10.50 -7.00
C ALA A 338 6.22 10.08 -8.48
N TRP A 339 7.19 10.62 -9.23
CA TRP A 339 7.42 10.28 -10.63
C TRP A 339 7.86 8.83 -10.80
N SER A 340 8.81 8.37 -9.98
CA SER A 340 9.31 7.00 -10.03
C SER A 340 8.22 5.97 -9.76
N GLY A 341 7.36 6.21 -8.75
CA GLY A 341 6.20 5.36 -8.48
C GLY A 341 5.24 5.30 -9.66
N PHE A 342 4.94 6.44 -10.29
CA PHE A 342 4.07 6.48 -11.46
C PHE A 342 4.62 5.72 -12.67
N LEU A 343 5.94 5.71 -12.88
CA LEU A 343 6.58 5.03 -14.00
C LEU A 343 6.79 3.53 -13.74
N ASN A 344 7.16 3.16 -12.52
CA ASN A 344 7.74 1.84 -12.23
C ASN A 344 6.81 0.92 -11.42
N ALA A 345 5.80 1.44 -10.73
CA ALA A 345 4.87 0.60 -9.98
C ALA A 345 3.82 -0.01 -10.93
N PRO A 346 3.69 -1.35 -10.98
CA PRO A 346 2.65 -2.01 -11.78
C PRO A 346 1.24 -1.65 -11.27
N ARG A 347 0.32 -1.35 -12.18
CA ARG A 347 -1.04 -0.94 -11.89
C ARG A 347 -2.04 -1.42 -12.92
#